data_AF-A0A6C0LY30-F1
#
_entry.id   AF-A0A6C0LY30-F1
#
_cell.length_a   1.000
_cell.length_b   1.000
_cell.length_c   1.000
_cell.angle_alpha   90.00
_cell.angle_beta   90.00
_cell.angle_gamma   90.00
#
_symmetry.space_group_name_H-M   'P 1'
#
loop_
_entity.id
_entity.type
_entity.pdbx_description
1 polymer ?
#
loop_
_entity_poly.entity_id
_entity_poly.type
_entity_poly.pdbx_seq_one_letter_code
_entity_poly.pdbx_strand_id
1 'polypeptide(L)'
;MITFYNMEGCPHCERAKILLEEEIKNNKVTVIQHLDAPKGVSSFPYFTAGDKVFVGSPSNKTVLFQKLGLYQVMETYCNKCSTKNFSAKMMIGVL
;
A
#
# COMPACT_ATOMS: atom_id res chain seq x y z
N MET A 1 3.81 -7.26 4.46
CA MET A 1 4.19 -7.54 3.07
C MET A 1 2.91 -7.55 2.23
N ILE A 2 2.93 -7.01 1.02
CA ILE A 2 1.77 -7.00 0.12
C ILE A 2 1.88 -8.18 -0.84
N THR A 3 0.79 -8.91 -1.04
CA THR A 3 0.68 -9.88 -2.14
C THR A 3 -0.21 -9.30 -3.22
N PHE A 4 0.30 -9.22 -4.44
CA PHE A 4 -0.41 -8.75 -5.62
C PHE A 4 -0.63 -9.92 -6.59
N TYR A 5 -1.88 -10.38 -6.69
CA TYR A 5 -2.28 -11.37 -7.68
C TYR A 5 -2.62 -10.67 -9.00
N ASN A 6 -2.00 -11.13 -10.07
CA ASN A 6 -2.09 -10.55 -11.40
C ASN A 6 -2.47 -11.61 -12.45
N MET A 7 -3.02 -11.14 -13.57
CA MET A 7 -3.33 -11.96 -14.74
C MET A 7 -2.61 -11.39 -15.96
N GLU A 8 -2.08 -12.25 -16.81
CA GLU A 8 -1.54 -11.84 -18.11
C GLU A 8 -2.66 -11.32 -19.02
N GLY A 9 -2.38 -10.30 -19.85
CA GLY A 9 -3.38 -9.67 -20.70
C GLY A 9 -4.41 -8.80 -19.96
N CYS A 10 -4.19 -8.50 -18.67
CA CYS A 10 -5.02 -7.61 -17.87
C CYS A 10 -4.41 -6.18 -17.85
N PRO A 11 -5.00 -5.19 -18.56
CA PRO A 11 -4.44 -3.84 -18.63
C PRO A 11 -4.39 -3.14 -17.26
N HIS A 12 -5.34 -3.45 -16.38
CA HIS A 12 -5.33 -2.95 -14.99
C HIS A 12 -4.19 -3.54 -14.16
N CYS A 13 -3.81 -4.78 -14.45
CA CYS A 13 -2.72 -5.47 -13.77
C CYS A 13 -1.36 -4.93 -14.22
N GLU A 14 -1.20 -4.65 -15.51
CA GLU A 14 0.00 -4.00 -16.06
C GLU A 14 0.21 -2.61 -15.45
N ARG A 15 -0.86 -1.79 -15.40
CA ARG A 15 -0.81 -0.48 -14.74
C ARG A 15 -0.44 -0.59 -13.27
N ALA A 16 -0.98 -1.58 -12.55
CA ALA A 16 -0.63 -1.84 -11.17
C ALA A 16 0.84 -2.28 -10.99
N LYS A 17 1.38 -3.09 -11.91
CA LYS A 17 2.80 -3.49 -11.91
C LYS A 17 3.71 -2.27 -12.07
N ILE A 18 3.41 -1.39 -13.03
CA ILE A 18 4.15 -0.15 -13.26
C ILE A 18 4.06 0.75 -12.02
N LEU A 19 2.86 0.92 -11.47
CA LEU A 19 2.64 1.74 -10.28
C LEU A 19 3.43 1.23 -9.06
N LEU A 20 3.69 -0.08 -8.96
CA LEU A 20 4.34 -0.71 -7.81
C LEU A 20 5.75 -1.21 -8.12
N GLU A 21 6.36 -0.79 -9.23
CA GLU A 21 7.63 -1.34 -9.71
C GLU A 21 8.74 -1.26 -8.66
N GLU A 22 8.88 -0.12 -7.99
CA GLU A 22 9.87 0.09 -6.93
C GLU A 22 9.61 -0.82 -5.73
N GLU A 23 8.36 -1.02 -5.34
CA GLU A 23 7.99 -1.87 -4.21
C GLU A 23 8.15 -3.36 -4.53
N ILE A 24 7.95 -3.76 -5.79
CA ILE A 24 8.26 -5.09 -6.27
C ILE A 24 9.78 -5.30 -6.22
N LYS A 25 10.56 -4.36 -6.77
CA LYS A 25 12.03 -4.41 -6.77
C LYS A 25 12.63 -4.46 -5.36
N ASN A 26 12.00 -3.76 -4.41
CA ASN A 26 12.42 -3.72 -3.01
C ASN A 26 11.82 -4.85 -2.15
N ASN A 27 11.21 -5.88 -2.75
CA ASN A 27 10.58 -7.01 -2.04
C ASN A 27 9.48 -6.61 -1.03
N LYS A 28 8.84 -5.45 -1.22
CA LYS A 28 7.68 -5.00 -0.41
C LYS A 28 6.37 -5.56 -0.96
N VAL A 29 6.31 -5.80 -2.26
CA VAL A 29 5.19 -6.40 -2.99
C VAL A 29 5.65 -7.70 -3.65
N THR A 30 5.02 -8.81 -3.28
CA THR A 30 5.18 -10.11 -3.94
C THR A 30 4.12 -10.24 -5.04
N VAL A 31 4.55 -10.56 -6.25
CA VAL A 31 3.67 -10.72 -7.41
C VAL A 31 3.38 -12.19 -7.62
N ILE A 32 2.09 -12.57 -7.61
CA ILE A 32 1.63 -13.95 -7.84
C ILE A 32 0.79 -13.98 -9.12
N GLN A 33 0.95 -15.03 -9.92
CA GLN A 33 0.16 -15.23 -11.14
C GLN A 33 -1.22 -15.80 -10.81
N HIS A 34 -2.20 -15.54 -11.68
CA HIS A 34 -3.58 -16.00 -11.49
C HIS A 34 -3.70 -17.54 -11.34
N LEU A 35 -2.81 -18.29 -11.99
CA LEU A 35 -2.76 -19.76 -11.91
C LEU A 35 -2.39 -20.26 -10.50
N ASP A 36 -1.62 -19.46 -9.75
CA ASP A 36 -1.16 -19.77 -8.39
C ASP A 36 -2.04 -19.10 -7.31
N ALA A 37 -3.12 -18.42 -7.73
CA ALA A 37 -4.00 -17.73 -6.80
C ALA A 37 -4.87 -18.74 -6.01
N PRO A 38 -5.08 -18.52 -4.70
CA PRO A 38 -5.92 -19.41 -3.89
C PRO A 38 -7.39 -19.34 -4.31
N LYS A 39 -8.17 -20.36 -3.95
CA LYS A 39 -9.59 -20.56 -4.34
C LYS A 39 -10.58 -19.44 -3.94
N GLY A 40 -10.13 -18.32 -3.39
CA GLY A 40 -10.94 -17.13 -3.07
C GLY A 40 -10.65 -15.89 -3.94
N VAL A 41 -9.66 -15.95 -4.82
CA VAL A 41 -9.29 -14.83 -5.71
C VAL A 41 -9.97 -15.03 -7.06
N SER A 42 -11.03 -14.26 -7.33
CA SER A 42 -11.85 -14.39 -8.54
C SER A 42 -11.76 -13.19 -9.49
N SER A 43 -10.97 -12.17 -9.16
CA SER A 43 -10.87 -10.94 -9.94
C SER A 43 -9.46 -10.39 -9.85
N PHE A 44 -8.99 -9.74 -10.92
CA PHE A 44 -7.66 -9.17 -11.00
C PHE A 44 -7.72 -7.73 -11.49
N PRO A 45 -6.87 -6.81 -10.98
CA PRO A 45 -5.85 -7.04 -9.96
C PRO A 45 -6.42 -7.22 -8.55
N TYR A 46 -5.80 -8.09 -7.74
CA TYR A 46 -6.18 -8.38 -6.36
C TYR A 46 -4.99 -8.20 -5.43
N PHE A 47 -5.19 -7.53 -4.30
CA PHE A 47 -4.14 -7.19 -3.36
C PHE A 47 -4.50 -7.62 -1.95
N THR A 48 -3.53 -8.16 -1.22
CA THR A 48 -3.68 -8.50 0.20
C THR A 48 -2.52 -8.00 1.03
N ALA A 49 -2.79 -7.61 2.27
CA ALA A 49 -1.79 -7.39 3.30
C ALA A 49 -2.36 -7.82 4.66
N GLY A 50 -1.88 -8.95 5.20
CA GLY A 50 -2.53 -9.60 6.34
C GLY A 50 -3.99 -9.92 6.01
N ASP A 51 -4.91 -9.48 6.87
CA ASP A 51 -6.36 -9.69 6.71
C ASP A 51 -7.03 -8.63 5.80
N LYS A 52 -6.28 -7.66 5.29
CA LYS A 52 -6.82 -6.60 4.42
C LYS A 52 -6.76 -7.01 2.97
N VAL A 53 -7.84 -6.74 2.26
CA VAL A 53 -8.03 -7.05 0.84
C VAL A 53 -8.41 -5.78 0.08
N PHE A 54 -7.84 -5.62 -1.11
CA PHE A 54 -8.30 -4.64 -2.08
C PHE A 54 -8.39 -5.27 -3.47
N VAL A 55 -9.50 -5.03 -4.18
CA VAL A 55 -9.74 -5.53 -5.54
C VAL A 55 -9.95 -4.36 -6.47
N GLY A 56 -9.28 -4.38 -7.62
CA GLY A 56 -9.40 -3.35 -8.66
C GLY A 56 -8.15 -2.47 -8.81
N SER A 57 -8.18 -1.59 -9.81
CA SER A 57 -7.03 -0.75 -10.17
C SER A 57 -6.87 0.40 -9.18
N PRO A 58 -5.77 0.49 -8.40
CA PRO A 58 -5.52 1.65 -7.56
C PRO A 58 -5.18 2.87 -8.41
N SER A 59 -5.65 4.05 -8.01
CA SER A 59 -5.32 5.32 -8.67
C SER A 59 -3.89 5.78 -8.38
N ASN A 60 -3.35 5.43 -7.20
CA ASN A 60 -1.97 5.67 -6.79
C ASN A 60 -1.57 4.72 -5.65
N LYS A 61 -0.26 4.65 -5.34
CA LYS A 61 0.29 3.76 -4.30
C LYS A 61 -0.28 4.06 -2.90
N THR A 62 -0.44 5.33 -2.56
CA THR A 62 -0.93 5.78 -1.24
C THR A 62 -2.34 5.26 -0.96
N VAL A 63 -3.25 5.37 -1.93
CA VAL A 63 -4.62 4.86 -1.81
C VAL A 63 -4.62 3.34 -1.63
N LEU A 64 -3.78 2.62 -2.37
CA LEU A 64 -3.64 1.18 -2.21
C LEU A 64 -3.19 0.84 -0.78
N PHE A 65 -2.12 1.46 -0.30
CA PHE A 65 -1.56 1.17 1.02
C PHE A 65 -2.49 1.58 2.14
N GLN A 66 -3.26 2.67 1.99
CA GLN A 66 -4.31 3.04 2.93
C GLN A 66 -5.41 1.98 2.99
N LYS A 67 -5.90 1.49 1.84
CA LYS A 67 -6.91 0.42 1.79
C LYS A 67 -6.40 -0.90 2.37
N LEU A 68 -5.10 -1.16 2.22
CA LEU A 68 -4.41 -2.31 2.81
C LEU A 68 -4.01 -2.08 4.28
N GLY A 69 -4.33 -0.93 4.88
CA GLY A 69 -4.00 -0.62 6.28
C GLY A 69 -2.52 -0.49 6.58
N LEU A 70 -1.69 -0.22 5.57
CA LEU A 70 -0.23 -0.11 5.68
C LEU A 70 0.25 1.32 5.94
N TYR A 71 -0.57 2.32 5.63
CA TYR A 71 -0.39 3.64 6.20
C TYR A 71 -1.04 3.65 7.57
N GLN A 72 -0.22 3.72 8.63
CA GLN A 72 -0.68 4.38 9.84
C GLN A 72 -1.00 5.81 9.40
N VAL A 73 -2.22 6.25 9.72
CA VAL A 73 -2.63 7.62 9.55
C VAL A 73 -1.54 8.46 10.22
N MET A 74 -0.66 9.09 9.45
CA MET A 74 -0.16 10.38 9.91
C MET A 74 -1.41 11.22 9.86
N GLU A 75 -2.07 11.33 11.01
CA GLU A 75 -3.03 12.40 11.21
C GLU A 75 -2.21 13.65 11.00
N THR A 76 -2.27 14.18 9.79
CA THR A 76 -1.94 15.57 9.55
C THR A 76 -2.95 16.32 10.39
N TYR A 77 -2.56 16.62 11.63
CA TYR A 77 -3.16 17.63 12.47
C TYR A 77 -3.36 18.83 11.56
N CYS A 78 -4.61 19.05 11.12
CA CYS A 78 -4.96 20.25 10.40
C CYS A 78 -4.94 21.37 11.44
N ASN A 79 -3.75 21.90 11.72
CA ASN A 79 -3.58 23.16 12.43
C ASN A 79 -4.01 24.29 11.48
N LYS A 80 -5.32 24.40 11.24
CA LYS A 80 -5.95 25.71 11.12
C LYS A 80 -6.16 26.30 12.51
N CYS A 81 -5.07 26.43 13.26
CA CYS A 81 -4.95 27.46 14.27
C CYS A 81 -3.60 28.12 14.03
N SER A 82 -3.65 29.31 13.44
CA SER A 82 -2.64 30.34 13.66
C SER A 82 -2.31 30.36 15.15
N THR A 83 -1.08 30.01 15.54
CA THR A 83 -0.12 30.89 16.22
C THR A 83 1.10 30.12 16.71
N LYS A 84 2.26 30.62 16.30
CA LYS A 84 3.64 30.57 16.84
C LYS A 84 4.00 29.55 17.95
N ASN A 85 5.23 29.04 17.79
CA ASN A 85 6.10 28.31 18.73
C ASN A 85 5.97 26.79 18.74
N PHE A 86 6.67 26.13 17.82
CA PHE A 86 7.13 24.77 18.03
C PHE A 86 8.63 24.81 18.40
N SER A 87 8.91 24.79 19.71
CA SER A 87 10.24 24.52 20.24
C SER A 87 10.41 23.00 20.28
N ALA A 88 11.14 22.45 19.32
CA ALA A 88 11.53 21.06 19.35
C ALA A 88 12.74 20.89 20.29
N LYS A 89 12.46 20.54 21.55
CA LYS A 89 13.46 20.00 22.46
C LYS A 89 12.85 18.86 23.27
N MET A 90 13.11 17.62 22.86
CA MET A 90 13.26 16.54 23.84
C MET A 90 14.11 15.40 23.27
N MET A 91 15.36 15.39 23.71
CA MET A 91 16.14 14.17 23.90
C MET A 91 15.54 13.38 25.07
N ILE A 92 15.85 12.08 25.14
CA ILE A 92 16.25 11.25 26.29
C ILE A 92 16.16 9.80 25.74
N GLY A 93 17.19 8.94 25.70
CA GLY A 93 18.35 8.81 26.57
C GLY A 93 18.14 7.66 27.55
N VAL A 94 18.76 6.51 27.26
CA VAL A 94 19.31 5.50 28.19
C VAL A 94 18.44 4.97 29.34
N LEU A 95 18.26 3.65 29.37
CA LEU A 95 18.55 2.81 30.54
C LEU A 95 19.00 1.42 30.07
#